data_AF-A0A949YNL0-F1
#
_entry.id   AF-A0A949YNL0-F1
#
_cell.length_a   1.000
_cell.length_b   1.000
_cell.length_c   1.000
_cell.angle_alpha   90.00
_cell.angle_beta   90.00
_cell.angle_gamma   90.00
#
_symmetry.space_group_name_H-M   'P 1'
#
loop_
_entity.id
_entity.type
_entity.pdbx_description
1 polymer ?
#
loop_
_entity_poly.entity_id
_entity_poly.type
_entity_poly.pdbx_seq_one_letter_code
_entity_poly.pdbx_strand_id
1 'polypeptide(L)' 'FLSEPVTGTITLRTRTDGLELLSLGPDGKVVSRTTPSSEQDSLAIRLPAGRGTHWYVLKARPPARTSPEPPAGR' A
#
# COMPACT_ATOMS: atom_id res chain seq x y z
N PHE A 1 24.96 -19.72 -2.99
CA PHE A 1 23.59 -19.60 -3.52
C PHE A 1 22.88 -18.51 -2.75
N LEU A 2 22.76 -17.30 -3.31
CA LEU A 2 21.85 -16.27 -2.78
C LEU A 2 20.47 -16.61 -3.36
N SER A 3 19.59 -17.17 -2.54
CA SER A 3 18.20 -17.38 -2.92
C SER A 3 17.59 -16.01 -3.21
N GLU A 4 17.03 -15.83 -4.40
CA GLU A 4 16.24 -14.63 -4.68
C GLU A 4 15.11 -14.53 -3.64
N PRO A 5 14.82 -13.33 -3.10
CA PRO A 5 13.73 -13.17 -2.15
C PRO A 5 12.42 -13.59 -2.81
N VAL A 6 11.81 -14.67 -2.30
CA VAL A 6 10.52 -15.16 -2.78
C VAL A 6 9.46 -14.09 -2.51
N THR A 7 9.09 -13.33 -3.54
CA THR A 7 8.04 -12.33 -3.41
C THR A 7 6.70 -13.05 -3.52
N GLY A 8 5.95 -13.10 -2.42
CA GLY A 8 4.56 -13.53 -2.48
C GLY A 8 3.74 -12.44 -3.18
N THR A 9 2.94 -12.79 -4.17
CA THR A 9 2.03 -11.84 -4.83
C THR A 9 0.59 -12.13 -4.41
N ILE A 10 -0.10 -11.10 -3.94
CA ILE A 10 -1.55 -11.12 -3.74
C ILE A 10 -2.18 -10.25 -4.82
N THR A 11 -3.13 -10.82 -5.56
CA THR A 11 -3.98 -10.07 -6.50
C THR A 11 -5.29 -9.74 -5.82
N LEU A 12 -5.61 -8.46 -5.70
CA LEU A 12 -6.83 -7.96 -5.07
C LEU A 12 -7.68 -7.20 -6.08
N ARG A 13 -8.88 -7.68 -6.37
CA ARG A 13 -9.88 -6.89 -7.10
C ARG A 13 -10.54 -5.91 -6.13
N THR A 14 -10.51 -4.62 -6.46
CA THR A 14 -11.07 -3.57 -5.61
C THR A 14 -11.49 -2.37 -6.45
N ARG A 15 -12.46 -1.61 -5.94
CA ARG A 15 -12.87 -0.30 -6.47
C ARG A 15 -12.32 0.87 -5.66
N THR A 16 -11.50 0.57 -4.65
CA THR A 16 -10.91 1.57 -3.75
C THR A 16 -9.57 2.00 -4.30
N ASP A 17 -9.47 3.29 -4.63
CA ASP A 17 -8.23 3.91 -5.08
C ASP A 17 -7.35 4.35 -3.90
N GLY A 18 -6.09 4.69 -4.20
CA GLY A 18 -5.19 5.29 -3.22
C GLY A 18 -4.82 4.36 -2.06
N LEU A 19 -4.80 3.05 -2.30
CA LEU A 19 -4.39 2.07 -1.30
C LEU A 19 -2.88 2.10 -1.08
N GLU A 20 -2.48 1.91 0.17
CA GLU A 20 -1.09 1.83 0.63
C GLU A 20 -0.93 0.57 1.48
N LEU A 21 0.10 -0.22 1.21
CA LEU A 21 0.50 -1.36 2.03
C LEU A 21 1.47 -0.89 3.10
N LEU A 22 1.14 -1.14 4.36
CA LEU A 22 2.03 -0.97 5.50
C LEU A 22 2.55 -2.34 5.93
N SER A 23 3.87 -2.45 6.09
CA SER A 23 4.47 -3.60 6.77
C SER A 23 4.77 -3.20 8.21
N LEU A 24 4.31 -3.99 9.15
CA LEU A 24 4.52 -3.79 10.58
C LEU A 24 5.47 -4.86 11.12
N GLY A 25 6.42 -4.43 11.95
CA GLY A 25 7.26 -5.35 12.70
C GLY A 25 6.47 -6.08 13.81
N PRO A 26 7.14 -6.98 14.55
CA PRO A 26 6.52 -7.71 15.67
C PRO A 26 5.99 -6.80 16.79
N ASP A 27 6.53 -5.59 16.92
CA ASP A 27 6.12 -4.57 17.89
C ASP A 27 4.92 -3.73 17.41
N GLY A 28 4.38 -4.01 16.22
CA GLY A 28 3.28 -3.28 15.61
C GLY A 28 3.67 -1.96 14.97
N LYS A 29 4.95 -1.57 14.98
CA LYS A 29 5.41 -0.33 14.35
C LYS A 29 5.57 -0.51 12.85
N VAL A 30 5.29 0.54 12.10
CA VAL A 30 5.48 0.56 10.64
C VAL A 30 6.98 0.52 10.33
N VAL A 31 7.42 -0.52 9.63
CA VAL A 31 8.80 -0.69 9.17
C VAL A 31 8.95 -0.33 7.69
N SER A 32 7.87 -0.42 6.90
CA SER A 32 7.88 0.00 5.50
C SER A 32 6.50 0.38 4.99
N ARG A 33 6.47 1.16 3.91
CA ARG A 33 5.27 1.55 3.17
C ARG A 33 5.49 1.34 1.68
N THR A 34 4.52 0.75 1.01
CA THR A 34 4.58 0.47 -0.43
C THR A 34 3.24 0.80 -1.06
N THR A 35 3.26 1.41 -2.23
CA THR A 35 2.04 1.58 -3.05
C THR A 35 1.88 0.32 -3.92
N PRO A 36 0.77 -0.43 -3.80
CA PRO A 36 0.48 -1.54 -4.70
C PRO A 36 0.42 -1.08 -6.15
N SER A 37 0.81 -1.93 -7.09
CA SER A 37 0.73 -1.63 -8.51
C SER A 37 -0.65 -2.00 -9.05
N SER A 38 -1.26 -1.09 -9.82
CA SER A 38 -2.51 -1.39 -10.53
C SER A 38 -2.23 -2.22 -11.78
N GLU A 39 -2.98 -3.30 -11.93
CA GLU A 39 -3.00 -4.18 -13.10
C GLU A 39 -4.46 -4.39 -13.53
N GLN A 40 -4.87 -3.66 -14.57
CA GLN A 40 -6.25 -3.66 -15.09
C GLN A 40 -7.28 -3.40 -13.96
N ASP A 41 -8.12 -4.38 -13.65
CA ASP A 41 -9.18 -4.32 -12.62
C ASP A 41 -8.72 -4.84 -11.24
N SER A 42 -7.41 -4.92 -11.01
CA SER A 42 -6.84 -5.48 -9.80
C SER A 42 -5.60 -4.72 -9.32
N LEU A 43 -5.29 -4.88 -8.04
CA LEU A 43 -4.03 -4.46 -7.46
C LEU A 43 -3.14 -5.68 -7.26
N ALA A 44 -1.93 -5.61 -7.78
CA ALA A 44 -0.86 -6.53 -7.46
C ALA A 44 -0.09 -6.02 -6.23
N ILE A 45 -0.15 -6.79 -5.16
CA ILE A 45 0.52 -6.51 -3.88
C ILE A 45 1.70 -7.47 -3.77
N ARG A 46 2.92 -6.92 -3.73
CA ARG A 46 4.16 -7.67 -3.57
C ARG A 46 4.55 -7.69 -2.09
N LEU A 47 4.52 -8.86 -1.48
CA LEU A 47 4.95 -9.08 -0.10
C LEU A 47 6.47 -9.33 -0.09
N PRO A 48 7.26 -8.47 0.56
CA PRO A 48 8.69 -8.70 0.68
C PRO A 48 8.95 -9.92 1.56
N ALA A 49 9.74 -10.89 1.08
CA ALA A 49 10.27 -11.96 1.93
C ALA A 49 11.33 -11.42 2.88
N GLY A 50 10.89 -10.93 4.04
CA GLY A 50 11.76 -10.59 5.17
C GLY A 50 11.96 -11.78 6.10
N ARG A 51 13.06 -11.77 6.86
CA ARG A 51 13.19 -12.67 8.03
C ARG A 51 12.26 -12.18 9.15
N GLY A 52 11.69 -13.11 9.92
CA GLY A 52 10.81 -12.83 11.05
C GLY A 52 9.33 -12.71 10.66
N THR A 53 8.48 -12.51 11.67
CA THR A 53 7.03 -12.32 11.47
C THR A 53 6.74 -10.85 11.20
N HIS A 54 6.05 -10.59 10.10
CA HIS A 54 5.56 -9.26 9.72
C HIS A 54 4.05 -9.28 9.59
N TRP A 55 3.40 -8.20 9.98
CA TRP A 55 1.97 -7.98 9.71
C TRP A 55 1.83 -7.00 8.55
N TYR A 56 0.95 -7.31 7.60
CA TYR A 56 0.68 -6.42 6.46
C TYR A 56 -0.71 -5.84 6.59
N VAL A 57 -0.82 -4.51 6.49
CA VAL A 57 -2.08 -3.77 6.57
C VAL A 57 -2.28 -2.98 5.29
N LEU A 58 -3.44 -3.13 4.67
CA LEU A 58 -3.83 -2.32 3.51
C LEU A 58 -4.69 -1.14 3.99
N LYS A 59 -4.22 0.08 3.71
CA LYS A 59 -4.86 1.33 4.15
C LYS A 59 -5.27 2.17 2.94
N ALA A 60 -6.52 2.63 2.91
CA ALA A 60 -6.93 3.68 1.99
C ALA A 60 -6.39 5.04 2.46
N ARG A 61 -5.73 5.78 1.57
CA ARG A 61 -5.41 7.18 1.83
C ARG A 61 -6.69 8.00 1.76
N PRO A 62 -6.89 8.98 2.66
CA PRO A 62 -7.96 9.94 2.51
C PRO A 62 -7.83 10.64 1.16
N PRO A 63 -8.93 10.96 0.47
CA PRO A 63 -8.85 11.80 -0.72
C PRO A 63 -8.14 13.10 -0.33
N ALA A 64 -7.20 13.55 -1.18
CA ALA A 64 -6.54 14.82 -0.98
C ALA A 64 -7.64 15.89 -0.84
N ARG A 65 -7.60 16.68 0.25
CA ARG A 65 -8.51 17.82 0.37
C ARG A 65 -8.21 18.73 -0.82
N THR A 66 -9.09 18.78 -1.80
CA THR A 66 -9.11 19.87 -2.77
C THR A 66 -9.24 21.15 -1.96
N SER A 67 -8.21 22.00 -2.02
CA SER A 67 -8.26 23.32 -1.39
C SER A 67 -9.53 24.02 -1.87
N PRO A 68 -10.34 24.63 -0.99
CA PRO A 68 -11.47 25.42 -1.45
C PRO A 68 -10.95 26.51 -2.39
N GLU A 69 -11.58 26.60 -3.56
CA GLU A 69 -11.38 27.66 -4.53
C GLU A 69 -11.55 29.01 -3.82
N PRO A 70 -10.60 29.95 -3.92
CA PRO A 70 -10.75 31.25 -3.29
C PRO A 70 -12.02 31.93 -3.85
N PRO A 71 -12.84 32.57 -3.00
CA PRO A 71 -14.09 33.18 -3.46
C PRO A 71 -13.77 34.19 -4.55
N ALA A 72 -14.44 34.06 -5.70
CA ALA A 72 -14.37 35.02 -6.78
C ALA A 72 -14.71 36.41 -6.23
N GLY A 73 -13.70 37.29 -6.18
CA GLY A 73 -13.85 38.66 -5.75
C GLY A 73 -14.90 39.36 -6.61
N ARG A 74 -15.89 39.97 -5.94
CA ARG A 74 -16.80 40.95 -6.53
C ARG A 74 -16.22 42.35 -6.41
#